data_AF-A0AAE5WM41-F1
#
_entry.id   AF-A0AAE5WM41-F1
#
_cell.length_a   1.000
_cell.length_b   1.000
_cell.length_c   1.000
_cell.angle_alpha   90.00
_cell.angle_beta   90.00
_cell.angle_gamma   90.00
#
_symmetry.space_group_name_H-M   'P 1'
#
loop_
_entity.id
_entity.type
_entity.pdbx_description
1 polymer ?
#
loop_
_entity_poly.entity_id
_entity_poly.type
_entity_poly.pdbx_seq_one_letter_code
_entity_poly.pdbx_strand_id
1 'polypeptide(L)'
;MNGRILPTVNRSAAKRLGGLLPALAAVMLLASAAVGKDIEPQSQASRDQVEKLVGLWKDHFAGTDGLQQRRTAFRTLMETTPGPTRIQVRQVDADGVDAELMWPARLHHPIGQRVILYIHGGGFSGGSIRTHSLLAGSLAKAASSDVLLIEYRLMPEYTYPAQINDALTAYRWLLDNGYRAENVVVAGDGAGGNIALETVLRQRQAAKPLPAAVIALSPITDLAATGGSMTSNADSDPLVGRASIETLRKAYLGSRSPSDPQASPLYADLTGFPPLLLQVGSGEVLLDDTLRLADKARQAGVDVTTEIWPGMPHQWQLFPSLLDDADRSSQNIAEFAIRHFADKPQE
;
A
#
# COMPACT_ATOMS: atom_id res chain seq x y z
N MET A 1 -24.16 6.32 75.59
CA MET A 1 -23.88 7.72 75.98
C MET A 1 -23.88 8.56 74.72
N ASN A 2 -24.62 9.67 74.75
CA ASN A 2 -24.73 10.78 73.77
C ASN A 2 -25.30 10.40 72.38
N GLY A 3 -26.47 10.84 71.92
CA GLY A 3 -27.43 11.87 72.36
C GLY A 3 -27.48 13.05 71.38
N ARG A 4 -28.52 13.11 70.52
CA ARG A 4 -29.32 14.28 70.02
C ARG A 4 -30.00 13.93 68.66
N ILE A 5 -31.33 13.81 68.52
CA ILE A 5 -32.46 14.81 68.56
C ILE A 5 -32.40 15.73 67.31
N LEU A 6 -33.38 15.95 66.41
CA LEU A 6 -34.82 15.66 66.16
C LEU A 6 -35.12 16.08 64.65
N PRO A 7 -36.37 16.30 64.11
CA PRO A 7 -37.24 15.26 63.50
C PRO A 7 -38.00 15.66 62.20
N THR A 8 -38.80 14.72 61.65
CA THR A 8 -39.97 14.84 60.73
C THR A 8 -39.77 15.50 59.34
N VAL A 9 -40.28 14.96 58.22
CA VAL A 9 -41.72 14.94 57.84
C VAL A 9 -42.06 13.79 56.88
N ASN A 10 -43.31 13.37 57.03
CA ASN A 10 -44.15 12.34 56.42
C ASN A 10 -44.53 12.56 54.94
N ARG A 11 -44.77 11.46 54.19
CA ARG A 11 -45.82 11.21 53.14
C ARG A 11 -45.40 10.02 52.25
N SER A 12 -46.01 8.84 52.39
CA SER A 12 -47.12 8.29 51.56
C SER A 12 -46.79 8.16 50.05
N ALA A 13 -47.04 7.09 49.30
CA ALA A 13 -47.67 5.79 49.50
C ALA A 13 -47.54 4.97 48.19
N ALA A 14 -47.76 3.65 48.29
CA ALA A 14 -48.35 2.73 47.29
C ALA A 14 -47.51 2.32 46.05
N LYS A 15 -47.11 1.03 45.92
CA LYS A 15 -47.84 -0.12 45.29
C LYS A 15 -47.97 0.07 43.76
N ARG A 16 -47.57 -0.84 42.85
CA ARG A 16 -47.73 -2.31 42.76
C ARG A 16 -46.91 -2.81 41.54
N LEU A 17 -46.19 -3.95 41.66
CA LEU A 17 -46.42 -5.24 40.98
C LEU A 17 -46.45 -5.25 39.42
N GLY A 18 -45.50 -5.97 38.81
CA GLY A 18 -45.65 -6.51 37.46
C GLY A 18 -44.35 -6.99 36.79
N GLY A 19 -44.13 -8.30 36.76
CA GLY A 19 -43.48 -9.02 35.64
C GLY A 19 -41.95 -9.01 35.52
N LEU A 20 -41.31 -10.13 35.89
CA LEU A 20 -40.01 -10.55 35.35
C LEU A 20 -40.22 -11.27 34.01
N LEU A 21 -39.49 -10.86 32.96
CA LEU A 21 -38.86 -11.71 31.94
C LEU A 21 -37.87 -10.85 31.09
N PRO A 22 -36.80 -11.44 30.54
CA PRO A 22 -35.46 -10.85 30.50
C PRO A 22 -35.23 -9.89 29.34
N ALA A 23 -34.36 -8.91 29.57
CA ALA A 23 -33.82 -8.04 28.54
C ALA A 23 -32.95 -8.85 27.56
N LEU A 24 -33.47 -9.13 26.36
CA LEU A 24 -32.65 -9.41 25.19
C LEU A 24 -31.92 -8.11 24.82
N ALA A 25 -30.70 -7.94 25.33
CA ALA A 25 -29.78 -6.95 24.80
C ALA A 25 -29.27 -7.50 23.45
N ALA A 26 -29.94 -7.11 22.37
CA ALA A 26 -29.41 -7.28 21.03
C ALA A 26 -28.14 -6.42 20.91
N VAL A 27 -26.97 -7.05 21.07
CA VAL A 27 -25.71 -6.48 20.62
C VAL A 27 -25.78 -6.46 19.10
N MET A 28 -26.21 -5.33 18.52
CA MET A 28 -25.92 -5.06 17.11
C MET A 28 -24.41 -4.92 17.00
N LEU A 29 -23.74 -6.01 16.59
CA LEU A 29 -22.48 -5.87 15.89
C LEU A 29 -22.78 -5.01 14.65
N LEU A 30 -22.37 -3.75 14.69
CA LEU A 30 -22.15 -2.97 13.49
C LEU A 30 -20.98 -3.63 12.75
N ALA A 31 -21.30 -4.65 11.95
CA ALA A 31 -20.45 -5.00 10.82
C ALA A 31 -20.38 -3.73 9.97
N SER A 32 -19.21 -3.08 9.96
CA SER A 32 -18.91 -2.03 8.99
C SER A 32 -19.02 -2.66 7.60
N ALA A 33 -20.16 -2.46 6.96
CA ALA A 33 -20.33 -2.72 5.55
C ALA A 33 -19.32 -1.86 4.80
N ALA A 34 -18.70 -2.45 3.78
CA ALA A 34 -17.66 -1.88 2.94
C ALA A 34 -17.93 -0.40 2.60
N VAL A 35 -17.05 0.48 3.03
CA VAL A 35 -16.91 1.80 2.42
C VAL A 35 -15.54 1.80 1.78
N GLY A 36 -15.49 1.40 0.51
CA GLY A 36 -14.43 1.91 -0.35
C GLY A 36 -14.62 3.43 -0.43
N LYS A 37 -13.53 4.20 -0.52
CA LYS A 37 -13.69 5.64 -0.83
C LYS A 37 -14.35 5.71 -2.19
N ASP A 38 -15.49 6.39 -2.31
CA ASP A 38 -16.18 6.54 -3.59
C ASP A 38 -15.23 7.22 -4.59
N ILE A 39 -14.70 6.46 -5.54
CA ILE A 39 -13.94 6.98 -6.66
C ILE A 39 -14.93 7.30 -7.76
N GLU A 40 -14.93 8.56 -8.18
CA GLU A 40 -15.80 9.04 -9.25
C GLU A 40 -15.71 8.16 -10.52
N PRO A 41 -16.82 8.00 -11.26
CA PRO A 41 -16.80 7.29 -12.53
C PRO A 41 -15.75 7.85 -13.50
N GLN A 42 -15.19 6.96 -14.32
CA GLN A 42 -14.16 7.34 -15.29
C GLN A 42 -14.71 8.38 -16.29
N SER A 43 -14.05 9.54 -16.37
CA SER A 43 -14.36 10.58 -17.35
C SER A 43 -13.88 10.19 -18.76
N GLN A 44 -14.40 10.86 -19.80
CA GLN A 44 -13.90 10.64 -21.16
C GLN A 44 -12.43 11.04 -21.32
N ALA A 45 -12.01 12.15 -20.71
CA ALA A 45 -10.61 12.57 -20.72
C ALA A 45 -9.68 11.52 -20.08
N SER A 46 -10.12 10.92 -18.97
CA SER A 46 -9.41 9.81 -18.33
C SER A 46 -9.30 8.59 -19.23
N ARG A 47 -10.37 8.22 -19.96
CA ARG A 47 -10.33 7.13 -20.95
C ARG A 47 -9.30 7.39 -22.05
N ASP A 48 -9.27 8.61 -22.60
CA ASP A 48 -8.33 8.98 -23.65
C ASP A 48 -6.88 8.95 -23.14
N GLN A 49 -6.64 9.40 -21.90
CA GLN A 49 -5.32 9.31 -21.23
C GLN A 49 -4.89 7.86 -20.99
N VAL A 50 -5.82 7.00 -20.55
CA VAL A 50 -5.58 5.56 -20.36
C VAL A 50 -5.26 4.87 -21.67
N GLU A 51 -6.00 5.13 -22.74
CA GLU A 51 -5.74 4.54 -24.07
C GLU A 51 -4.32 4.89 -24.54
N LYS A 52 -3.93 6.16 -24.40
CA LYS A 52 -2.57 6.62 -24.71
C LYS A 52 -1.51 5.90 -23.85
N LEU A 53 -1.74 5.77 -22.55
CA LEU A 53 -0.84 5.08 -21.64
C LEU A 53 -0.69 3.60 -22.01
N VAL A 54 -1.80 2.90 -22.27
CA VAL A 54 -1.81 1.50 -22.70
C VAL A 54 -1.07 1.33 -24.02
N GLY A 55 -1.21 2.28 -24.96
CA GLY A 55 -0.42 2.30 -26.20
C GLY A 55 1.08 2.36 -25.94
N LEU A 56 1.54 3.28 -25.07
CA LEU A 56 2.95 3.41 -24.71
C LEU A 56 3.52 2.11 -24.12
N TRP A 57 2.77 1.47 -23.23
CA TRP A 57 3.15 0.18 -22.66
C TRP A 57 3.27 -0.91 -23.72
N LYS A 58 2.27 -1.04 -24.60
CA LYS A 58 2.28 -2.03 -25.68
C LYS A 58 3.48 -1.85 -26.60
N ASP A 59 3.78 -0.60 -26.98
CA ASP A 59 4.89 -0.30 -27.89
C ASP A 59 6.26 -0.65 -27.28
N HIS A 60 6.47 -0.33 -25.99
CA HIS A 60 7.76 -0.57 -25.33
C HIS A 60 7.98 -2.03 -24.95
N PHE A 61 6.90 -2.78 -24.68
CA PHE A 61 6.98 -4.18 -24.26
C PHE A 61 6.76 -5.17 -25.41
N ALA A 62 6.50 -4.69 -26.62
CA ALA A 62 6.37 -5.53 -27.80
C ALA A 62 7.62 -6.42 -28.00
N GLY A 63 7.41 -7.73 -28.10
CA GLY A 63 8.48 -8.71 -28.32
C GLY A 63 9.42 -8.93 -27.12
N THR A 64 8.98 -8.58 -25.91
CA THR A 64 9.75 -8.85 -24.68
C THR A 64 9.38 -10.21 -24.09
N ASP A 65 10.27 -11.20 -24.22
CA ASP A 65 10.00 -12.59 -23.81
C ASP A 65 10.70 -12.97 -22.49
N GLY A 66 11.75 -12.22 -22.10
CA GLY A 66 12.58 -12.51 -20.91
C GLY A 66 12.58 -11.42 -19.84
N LEU A 67 12.91 -11.78 -18.59
CA LEU A 67 12.96 -10.85 -17.45
C LEU A 67 13.88 -9.64 -17.70
N GLN A 68 15.06 -9.85 -18.27
CA GLN A 68 16.02 -8.77 -18.57
C GLN A 68 15.52 -7.84 -19.69
N GLN A 69 14.84 -8.39 -20.71
CA GLN A 69 14.24 -7.59 -21.78
C GLN A 69 13.10 -6.73 -21.24
N ARG A 70 12.24 -7.30 -20.38
CA ARG A 70 11.17 -6.56 -19.68
C ARG A 70 11.72 -5.49 -18.73
N ARG A 71 12.78 -5.80 -17.98
CA ARG A 71 13.52 -4.82 -17.15
C ARG A 71 14.00 -3.64 -18.01
N THR A 72 14.57 -3.94 -19.17
CA THR A 72 15.06 -2.93 -20.11
C THR A 72 13.92 -2.10 -20.70
N ALA A 73 12.84 -2.73 -21.17
CA ALA A 73 11.66 -2.06 -21.71
C ALA A 73 11.00 -1.12 -20.69
N PHE A 74 10.90 -1.55 -19.43
CA PHE A 74 10.38 -0.70 -18.37
C PHE A 74 11.27 0.53 -18.15
N ARG A 75 12.59 0.32 -18.06
CA ARG A 75 13.55 1.41 -17.91
C ARG A 75 13.46 2.42 -19.06
N THR A 76 13.46 1.95 -20.30
CA THR A 76 13.44 2.83 -21.49
C THR A 76 12.13 3.60 -21.60
N LEU A 77 10.99 2.97 -21.27
CA LEU A 77 9.72 3.70 -21.17
C LEU A 77 9.82 4.82 -20.13
N MET A 78 10.29 4.52 -18.92
CA MET A 78 10.36 5.53 -17.86
C MET A 78 11.43 6.61 -18.11
N GLU A 79 12.44 6.35 -18.94
CA GLU A 79 13.37 7.37 -19.43
C GLU A 79 12.67 8.46 -20.27
N THR A 80 11.53 8.15 -20.90
CA THR A 80 10.71 9.15 -21.62
C THR A 80 9.84 10.01 -20.71
N THR A 81 9.72 9.65 -19.43
CA THR A 81 8.94 10.41 -18.44
C THR A 81 9.79 11.53 -17.82
N PRO A 82 9.18 12.68 -17.46
CA PRO A 82 9.91 13.74 -16.79
C PRO A 82 10.37 13.29 -15.40
N GLY A 83 11.50 13.84 -14.94
CA GLY A 83 11.90 13.68 -13.53
C GLY A 83 11.01 14.49 -12.59
N PRO A 84 11.06 14.22 -11.27
CA PRO A 84 10.32 14.99 -10.28
C PRO A 84 10.78 16.46 -10.28
N THR A 85 9.84 17.39 -10.13
CA THR A 85 10.12 18.83 -10.07
C THR A 85 9.91 19.38 -8.67
N ARG A 86 10.71 20.37 -8.28
CA ARG A 86 10.66 20.99 -6.93
C ARG A 86 10.89 19.99 -5.79
N ILE A 87 11.70 18.96 -6.05
CA ILE A 87 12.15 17.95 -5.09
C ILE A 87 13.66 18.08 -4.94
N GLN A 88 14.13 17.98 -3.71
CA GLN A 88 15.53 17.77 -3.37
C GLN A 88 15.78 16.27 -3.24
N VAL A 89 16.95 15.82 -3.69
CA VAL A 89 17.31 14.40 -3.70
C VAL A 89 18.70 14.23 -3.09
N ARG A 90 18.84 13.22 -2.23
CA ARG A 90 20.12 12.79 -1.67
C ARG A 90 20.26 11.28 -1.81
N GLN A 91 21.37 10.84 -2.39
CA GLN A 91 21.76 9.43 -2.37
C GLN A 91 22.10 9.01 -0.94
N VAL A 92 21.62 7.84 -0.54
CA VAL A 92 21.76 7.27 0.80
C VAL A 92 22.13 5.80 0.68
N ASP A 93 23.06 5.37 1.52
CA ASP A 93 23.31 3.96 1.79
C ASP A 93 22.53 3.58 3.06
N ALA A 94 21.45 2.81 2.91
CA ALA A 94 20.60 2.34 3.99
C ALA A 94 21.05 0.95 4.48
N ASP A 95 22.25 0.90 5.07
CA ASP A 95 22.93 -0.32 5.55
C ASP A 95 23.15 -1.40 4.48
N GLY A 96 23.71 -0.99 3.34
CA GLY A 96 23.99 -1.84 2.17
C GLY A 96 22.85 -1.89 1.15
N VAL A 97 21.81 -1.07 1.32
CA VAL A 97 20.72 -0.90 0.35
C VAL A 97 20.81 0.52 -0.21
N ASP A 98 21.13 0.63 -1.49
CA ASP A 98 21.17 1.91 -2.19
C ASP A 98 19.76 2.55 -2.18
N ALA A 99 19.69 3.85 -1.93
CA ALA A 99 18.42 4.57 -1.86
C ALA A 99 18.55 6.04 -2.25
N GLU A 100 17.44 6.64 -2.66
CA GLU A 100 17.28 8.09 -2.76
C GLU A 100 16.32 8.59 -1.68
N LEU A 101 16.83 9.50 -0.83
CA LEU A 101 16.00 10.28 0.06
C LEU A 101 15.53 11.54 -0.67
N MET A 102 14.22 11.69 -0.80
CA MET A 102 13.56 12.77 -1.54
C MET A 102 12.68 13.61 -0.61
N TRP A 103 12.71 14.93 -0.76
CA TRP A 103 11.82 15.83 0.00
C TRP A 103 11.47 17.11 -0.79
N PRO A 104 10.36 17.78 -0.48
CA PRO A 104 9.98 19.04 -1.15
C PRO A 104 11.06 20.12 -1.01
N ALA A 105 11.35 20.85 -2.10
CA ALA A 105 12.32 21.96 -2.06
C ALA A 105 11.90 23.10 -1.12
N ARG A 106 10.61 23.19 -0.76
CA ARG A 106 10.10 24.03 0.31
C ARG A 106 9.42 23.13 1.33
N LEU A 107 10.16 22.77 2.35
CA LEU A 107 9.63 22.08 3.52
C LEU A 107 9.08 23.08 4.53
N HIS A 108 7.90 22.80 5.07
CA HIS A 108 7.35 23.52 6.21
C HIS A 108 7.75 22.89 7.57
N HIS A 109 8.63 21.88 7.56
CA HIS A 109 9.09 21.11 8.71
C HIS A 109 10.51 20.54 8.48
N PRO A 110 11.27 20.19 9.53
CA PRO A 110 12.58 19.56 9.34
C PRO A 110 12.50 18.19 8.64
N ILE A 111 13.49 17.89 7.80
CA ILE A 111 13.77 16.52 7.31
C ILE A 111 13.95 15.61 8.54
N GLY A 112 13.55 14.34 8.45
CA GLY A 112 13.75 13.37 9.53
C GLY A 112 12.53 13.17 10.43
N GLN A 113 11.42 13.87 10.17
CA GLN A 113 10.22 13.76 11.00
C GLN A 113 9.22 12.73 10.49
N ARG A 114 8.94 12.74 9.19
CA ARG A 114 7.90 11.92 8.52
C ARG A 114 8.46 11.36 7.23
N VAL A 115 8.25 10.07 7.00
CA VAL A 115 8.81 9.40 5.82
C VAL A 115 7.86 8.36 5.27
N ILE A 116 7.82 8.29 3.95
CA ILE A 116 7.29 7.15 3.22
C ILE A 116 8.47 6.32 2.74
N LEU A 117 8.64 5.10 3.27
CA LEU A 117 9.53 4.10 2.67
C LEU A 117 8.83 3.57 1.43
N TYR A 118 9.35 3.87 0.24
CA TYR A 118 8.76 3.44 -1.02
C TYR A 118 9.56 2.28 -1.63
N ILE A 119 8.85 1.19 -1.91
CA ILE A 119 9.39 -0.05 -2.46
C ILE A 119 8.80 -0.22 -3.85
N HIS A 120 9.64 -0.11 -4.88
CA HIS A 120 9.18 -0.06 -6.25
C HIS A 120 8.64 -1.39 -6.80
N GLY A 121 7.69 -1.31 -7.73
CA GLY A 121 7.22 -2.43 -8.53
C GLY A 121 8.19 -2.83 -9.65
N GLY A 122 7.72 -3.69 -10.56
CA GLY A 122 8.54 -4.28 -11.64
C GLY A 122 8.74 -5.80 -11.53
N GLY A 123 7.85 -6.49 -10.82
CA GLY A 123 7.78 -7.95 -10.82
C GLY A 123 8.97 -8.64 -10.15
N PHE A 124 9.56 -8.04 -9.11
CA PHE A 124 10.79 -8.50 -8.41
C PHE A 124 12.05 -8.58 -9.29
N SER A 125 11.92 -8.34 -10.59
CA SER A 125 12.99 -8.48 -11.59
C SER A 125 13.34 -7.17 -12.29
N GLY A 126 12.59 -6.10 -12.05
CA GLY A 126 12.77 -4.81 -12.70
C GLY A 126 12.23 -3.67 -11.84
N GLY A 127 12.21 -2.48 -12.43
CA GLY A 127 12.07 -1.25 -11.67
C GLY A 127 13.41 -0.79 -11.10
N SER A 128 13.44 0.46 -10.67
CA SER A 128 14.57 1.11 -10.00
C SER A 128 14.11 2.42 -9.39
N ILE A 129 15.01 3.08 -8.67
CA ILE A 129 14.89 4.48 -8.26
C ILE A 129 14.49 5.35 -9.45
N ARG A 130 15.15 5.19 -10.61
CA ARG A 130 14.83 6.00 -11.80
C ARG A 130 13.40 5.81 -12.26
N THR A 131 12.91 4.57 -12.33
CA THR A 131 11.58 4.29 -12.88
C THR A 131 10.44 4.79 -11.99
N HIS A 132 10.68 4.95 -10.68
CA HIS A 132 9.65 5.40 -9.71
C HIS A 132 9.88 6.80 -9.15
N SER A 133 10.98 7.47 -9.54
CA SER A 133 11.36 8.79 -9.02
C SER A 133 10.27 9.86 -9.19
N LEU A 134 9.50 9.83 -10.28
CA LEU A 134 8.42 10.78 -10.50
C LEU A 134 7.27 10.59 -9.49
N LEU A 135 6.85 9.34 -9.26
CA LEU A 135 5.84 9.01 -8.27
C LEU A 135 6.33 9.32 -6.85
N ALA A 136 7.55 8.88 -6.50
CA ALA A 136 8.15 9.18 -5.20
C ALA A 136 8.22 10.69 -4.92
N GLY A 137 8.64 11.49 -5.91
CA GLY A 137 8.62 12.95 -5.82
C GLY A 137 7.20 13.53 -5.71
N SER A 138 6.21 12.98 -6.42
CA SER A 138 4.81 13.37 -6.29
C SER A 138 4.30 13.15 -4.87
N LEU A 139 4.60 11.99 -4.28
CA LEU A 139 4.24 11.65 -2.90
C LEU A 139 4.94 12.56 -1.89
N ALA A 140 6.23 12.82 -2.04
CA ALA A 140 6.98 13.73 -1.18
C ALA A 140 6.32 15.12 -1.14
N LYS A 141 5.91 15.64 -2.30
CA LYS A 141 5.21 16.92 -2.44
C LYS A 141 3.81 16.89 -1.83
N ALA A 142 3.01 15.88 -2.18
CA ALA A 142 1.61 15.79 -1.76
C ALA A 142 1.47 15.55 -0.25
N ALA A 143 2.29 14.66 0.32
CA ALA A 143 2.29 14.35 1.75
C ALA A 143 3.03 15.39 2.59
N SER A 144 3.80 16.28 1.95
CA SER A 144 4.80 17.13 2.60
C SER A 144 5.62 16.27 3.58
N SER A 145 6.30 15.27 3.05
CA SER A 145 7.11 14.33 3.83
C SER A 145 8.36 13.94 3.06
N ASP A 146 9.30 13.31 3.77
CA ASP A 146 10.39 12.60 3.12
C ASP A 146 9.84 11.37 2.39
N VAL A 147 10.54 10.91 1.36
CA VAL A 147 10.37 9.61 0.74
C VAL A 147 11.74 8.95 0.63
N LEU A 148 11.90 7.77 1.22
CA LEU A 148 13.07 6.93 1.01
C LEU A 148 12.71 5.91 -0.07
N LEU A 149 13.16 6.13 -1.31
CA LEU A 149 12.97 5.21 -2.43
C LEU A 149 14.18 4.29 -2.53
N ILE A 150 13.99 2.99 -2.29
CA ILE A 150 15.09 2.02 -2.20
C ILE A 150 15.32 1.29 -3.52
N GLU A 151 16.57 0.92 -3.78
CA GLU A 151 17.01 0.02 -4.86
C GLU A 151 17.29 -1.36 -4.25
N TYR A 152 16.25 -2.18 -4.13
CA TYR A 152 16.38 -3.53 -3.57
C TYR A 152 16.94 -4.52 -4.62
N ARG A 153 17.56 -5.61 -4.15
CA ARG A 153 18.14 -6.63 -5.04
C ARG A 153 17.10 -7.32 -5.92
N LEU A 154 17.38 -7.45 -7.21
CA LEU A 154 16.44 -7.98 -8.20
C LEU A 154 16.76 -9.41 -8.65
N MET A 155 15.74 -10.10 -9.13
CA MET A 155 15.87 -11.35 -9.87
C MET A 155 16.38 -11.12 -11.30
N PRO A 156 17.10 -12.10 -11.89
CA PRO A 156 17.40 -13.43 -11.37
C PRO A 156 18.64 -13.51 -10.47
N GLU A 157 19.37 -12.40 -10.30
CA GLU A 157 20.63 -12.37 -9.55
C GLU A 157 20.40 -12.69 -8.06
N TYR A 158 19.28 -12.22 -7.52
CA TYR A 158 18.85 -12.47 -6.15
C TYR A 158 17.37 -12.86 -6.13
N THR A 159 17.07 -14.04 -5.61
CA THR A 159 15.70 -14.58 -5.50
C THR A 159 15.14 -14.39 -4.10
N TYR A 160 13.90 -14.85 -3.87
CA TYR A 160 13.28 -14.80 -2.55
C TYR A 160 14.23 -15.37 -1.46
N PRO A 161 14.40 -14.70 -0.30
CA PRO A 161 13.70 -13.51 0.16
C PRO A 161 14.54 -12.21 0.11
N ALA A 162 15.50 -12.07 -0.80
CA ALA A 162 16.47 -10.97 -0.80
C ALA A 162 15.81 -9.57 -0.79
N GLN A 163 14.80 -9.38 -1.64
CA GLN A 163 14.01 -8.16 -1.79
C GLN A 163 13.37 -7.71 -0.46
N ILE A 164 12.78 -8.67 0.27
CA ILE A 164 12.12 -8.41 1.55
C ILE A 164 13.15 -8.12 2.64
N ASN A 165 14.30 -8.80 2.60
CA ASN A 165 15.37 -8.52 3.54
C ASN A 165 15.91 -7.11 3.37
N ASP A 166 16.08 -6.63 2.14
CA ASP A 166 16.56 -5.27 1.85
C ASP A 166 15.55 -4.21 2.31
N ALA A 167 14.25 -4.41 2.04
CA ALA A 167 13.19 -3.52 2.52
C ALA A 167 13.12 -3.46 4.05
N LEU A 168 13.31 -4.60 4.73
CA LEU A 168 13.37 -4.66 6.18
C LEU A 168 14.61 -3.98 6.76
N THR A 169 15.76 -4.10 6.08
CA THR A 169 16.98 -3.36 6.41
C THR A 169 16.75 -1.86 6.30
N ALA A 170 16.21 -1.38 5.17
CA ALA A 170 15.93 0.04 4.98
C ALA A 170 14.90 0.60 5.98
N TYR A 171 13.86 -0.17 6.31
CA TYR A 171 12.90 0.22 7.35
C TYR A 171 13.57 0.39 8.72
N ARG A 172 14.47 -0.52 9.10
CA ARG A 172 15.19 -0.44 10.38
C ARG A 172 16.23 0.68 10.38
N TRP A 173 16.91 0.89 9.26
CA TRP A 173 17.83 2.01 9.07
C TRP A 173 17.12 3.35 9.32
N LEU A 174 15.88 3.53 8.85
CA LEU A 174 15.08 4.73 9.15
C LEU A 174 14.90 4.92 10.67
N LEU A 175 14.54 3.84 11.39
CA LEU A 175 14.36 3.91 12.85
C LEU A 175 15.67 4.26 13.57
N ASP A 176 16.77 3.64 13.16
CA ASP A 176 18.09 3.87 13.74
C ASP A 176 18.64 5.28 13.43
N ASN A 177 18.14 5.92 12.36
CA ASN A 177 18.47 7.30 11.97
C ASN A 177 17.45 8.34 12.46
N GLY A 178 16.62 7.99 13.45
CA GLY A 178 15.81 8.95 14.20
C GLY A 178 14.37 9.12 13.72
N TYR A 179 13.94 8.42 12.66
CA TYR A 179 12.52 8.38 12.31
C TYR A 179 11.75 7.55 13.34
N ARG A 180 10.68 8.12 13.92
CA ARG A 180 9.81 7.35 14.83
C ARG A 180 8.92 6.42 14.00
N ALA A 181 8.72 5.18 14.44
CA ALA A 181 7.92 4.19 13.71
C ALA A 181 6.48 4.68 13.41
N GLU A 182 5.89 5.40 14.35
CA GLU A 182 4.58 6.09 14.24
C GLU A 182 4.55 7.28 13.25
N ASN A 183 5.69 7.60 12.64
CA ASN A 183 5.83 8.58 11.55
C ASN A 183 6.45 7.96 10.28
N VAL A 184 6.51 6.62 10.19
CA VAL A 184 6.91 5.90 8.98
C VAL A 184 5.68 5.28 8.35
N VAL A 185 5.48 5.49 7.05
CA VAL A 185 4.54 4.73 6.21
C VAL A 185 5.35 3.86 5.27
N VAL A 186 4.96 2.59 5.11
CA VAL A 186 5.59 1.69 4.12
C VAL A 186 4.66 1.59 2.92
N ALA A 187 5.17 1.93 1.74
CA ALA A 187 4.40 1.95 0.51
C ALA A 187 5.08 1.16 -0.61
N GLY A 188 4.30 0.61 -1.53
CA GLY A 188 4.84 0.00 -2.74
C GLY A 188 3.77 -0.41 -3.75
N ASP A 189 4.18 -0.62 -5.00
CA ASP A 189 3.31 -0.96 -6.12
C ASP A 189 3.61 -2.33 -6.73
N GLY A 190 2.60 -3.09 -7.17
CA GLY A 190 2.78 -4.40 -7.79
C GLY A 190 3.54 -5.37 -6.88
N ALA A 191 4.73 -5.79 -7.34
CA ALA A 191 5.66 -6.57 -6.53
C ALA A 191 6.22 -5.79 -5.31
N GLY A 192 6.40 -4.48 -5.43
CA GLY A 192 6.74 -3.61 -4.31
C GLY A 192 5.64 -3.58 -3.25
N GLY A 193 4.37 -3.66 -3.65
CA GLY A 193 3.23 -3.82 -2.75
C GLY A 193 3.27 -5.14 -1.96
N ASN A 194 3.69 -6.24 -2.61
CA ASN A 194 3.97 -7.51 -1.93
C ASN A 194 5.07 -7.33 -0.87
N ILE A 195 6.20 -6.74 -1.27
CA ILE A 195 7.37 -6.56 -0.40
C ILE A 195 7.03 -5.64 0.79
N ALA A 196 6.24 -4.59 0.57
CA ALA A 196 5.75 -3.69 1.62
C ALA A 196 4.94 -4.45 2.68
N LEU A 197 3.98 -5.27 2.25
CA LEU A 197 3.16 -6.09 3.14
C LEU A 197 4.03 -7.10 3.92
N GLU A 198 4.89 -7.84 3.23
CA GLU A 198 5.79 -8.84 3.83
C GLU A 198 6.79 -8.22 4.81
N THR A 199 7.31 -7.03 4.52
CA THR A 199 8.22 -6.30 5.41
C THR A 199 7.56 -6.06 6.77
N VAL A 200 6.31 -5.60 6.77
CA VAL A 200 5.58 -5.31 8.00
C VAL A 200 5.12 -6.59 8.70
N LEU A 201 4.72 -7.63 7.96
CA LEU A 201 4.40 -8.95 8.52
C LEU A 201 5.60 -9.54 9.28
N ARG A 202 6.81 -9.47 8.71
CA ARG A 202 8.05 -9.95 9.35
C ARG A 202 8.48 -9.08 10.53
N GLN A 203 8.32 -7.77 10.42
CA GLN A 203 8.59 -6.86 11.54
C GLN A 203 7.66 -7.15 12.73
N ARG A 204 6.38 -7.43 12.48
CA ARG A 204 5.41 -7.88 13.49
C ARG A 204 5.78 -9.23 14.09
N GLN A 205 6.14 -10.19 13.26
CA GLN A 205 6.59 -11.52 13.72
C GLN A 205 7.82 -11.42 14.64
N ALA A 206 8.70 -10.46 14.40
CA ALA A 206 9.86 -10.17 15.23
C ALA A 206 9.54 -9.37 16.51
N ALA A 207 8.27 -9.05 16.77
CA ALA A 207 7.82 -8.21 17.89
C ALA A 207 8.56 -6.86 17.96
N LYS A 208 8.80 -6.25 16.80
CA LYS A 208 9.46 -4.95 16.66
C LYS A 208 8.45 -3.84 16.34
N PRO A 209 8.80 -2.55 16.53
CA PRO A 209 7.93 -1.44 16.18
C PRO A 209 7.44 -1.52 14.73
N LEU A 210 6.15 -1.25 14.53
CA LEU A 210 5.45 -1.26 13.25
C LEU A 210 5.32 0.17 12.71
N PRO A 211 5.23 0.33 11.37
CA PRO A 211 4.94 1.63 10.78
C PRO A 211 3.55 2.13 11.16
N ALA A 212 3.34 3.42 11.00
CA ALA A 212 2.05 4.10 11.20
C ALA A 212 0.94 3.54 10.31
N ALA A 213 1.28 3.21 9.06
CA ALA A 213 0.37 2.61 8.08
C ALA A 213 1.13 1.92 6.94
N VAL A 214 0.40 1.15 6.14
CA VAL A 214 0.88 0.51 4.90
C VAL A 214 0.02 0.95 3.72
N ILE A 215 0.66 1.18 2.58
CA ILE A 215 0.00 1.56 1.33
C ILE A 215 0.44 0.59 0.23
N ALA A 216 -0.50 -0.15 -0.33
CA ALA A 216 -0.22 -1.14 -1.36
C ALA A 216 -1.01 -0.81 -2.62
N LEU A 217 -0.29 -0.52 -3.71
CA LEU A 217 -0.84 -0.12 -5.00
C LEU A 217 -0.81 -1.31 -5.94
N SER A 218 -1.97 -1.78 -6.39
CA SER A 218 -2.11 -2.97 -7.24
C SER A 218 -1.25 -4.16 -6.78
N PRO A 219 -1.27 -4.53 -5.48
CA PRO A 219 -0.28 -5.46 -4.95
C PRO A 219 -0.44 -6.86 -5.53
N ILE A 220 0.69 -7.52 -5.79
CA ILE A 220 0.71 -8.97 -6.00
C ILE A 220 0.60 -9.65 -4.63
N THR A 221 -0.55 -10.18 -4.28
CA THR A 221 -0.78 -10.78 -2.94
C THR A 221 -0.86 -12.30 -3.00
N ASP A 222 -1.13 -12.85 -4.20
CA ASP A 222 -1.30 -14.26 -4.48
C ASP A 222 -0.39 -14.74 -5.62
N LEU A 223 0.78 -15.26 -5.27
CA LEU A 223 1.67 -15.85 -6.27
C LEU A 223 1.12 -17.15 -6.88
N ALA A 224 0.03 -17.72 -6.36
CA ALA A 224 -0.65 -18.85 -6.98
C ALA A 224 -1.64 -18.43 -8.09
N ALA A 225 -1.85 -17.12 -8.30
CA ALA A 225 -2.69 -16.55 -9.36
C ALA A 225 -4.12 -17.14 -9.39
N THR A 226 -4.77 -17.19 -8.22
CA THR A 226 -6.09 -17.82 -8.03
C THR A 226 -7.26 -16.84 -8.12
N GLY A 227 -7.00 -15.53 -8.23
CA GLY A 227 -8.06 -14.52 -8.43
C GLY A 227 -8.85 -14.75 -9.72
N GLY A 228 -10.17 -14.53 -9.68
CA GLY A 228 -11.05 -14.62 -10.85
C GLY A 228 -10.75 -13.54 -11.89
N SER A 229 -10.30 -12.35 -11.46
CA SER A 229 -9.83 -11.27 -12.32
C SER A 229 -8.65 -11.65 -13.22
N MET A 230 -7.85 -12.68 -12.86
CA MET A 230 -6.83 -13.25 -13.73
C MET A 230 -7.41 -13.82 -15.04
N THR A 231 -8.71 -14.12 -15.06
CA THR A 231 -9.43 -14.59 -16.24
C THR A 231 -10.38 -13.52 -16.77
N SER A 232 -11.19 -12.88 -15.91
CA SER A 232 -12.18 -11.91 -16.40
C SER A 232 -11.58 -10.62 -16.97
N ASN A 233 -10.39 -10.22 -16.49
CA ASN A 233 -9.69 -9.01 -16.95
C ASN A 233 -8.48 -9.32 -17.84
N ALA A 234 -8.30 -10.58 -18.27
CA ALA A 234 -7.13 -11.01 -19.03
C ALA A 234 -6.90 -10.22 -20.33
N ASP A 235 -7.98 -9.78 -20.99
CA ASP A 235 -7.91 -8.99 -22.23
C ASP A 235 -7.74 -7.48 -21.99
N SER A 236 -7.91 -7.03 -20.74
CA SER A 236 -7.88 -5.61 -20.36
C SER A 236 -6.52 -5.15 -19.84
N ASP A 237 -5.73 -6.04 -19.24
CA ASP A 237 -4.43 -5.71 -18.64
C ASP A 237 -3.28 -5.94 -19.65
N PRO A 238 -2.60 -4.87 -20.13
CA PRO A 238 -1.55 -5.01 -21.12
C PRO A 238 -0.20 -5.44 -20.53
N LEU A 239 -0.04 -5.49 -19.20
CA LEU A 239 1.25 -5.67 -18.53
C LEU A 239 1.35 -6.96 -17.75
N VAL A 240 0.27 -7.31 -17.06
CA VAL A 240 0.22 -8.45 -16.14
C VAL A 240 -0.80 -9.46 -16.65
N GLY A 241 -0.42 -10.73 -16.63
CA GLY A 241 -1.29 -11.83 -17.00
C GLY A 241 -0.80 -13.12 -16.39
N ARG A 242 -1.60 -14.18 -16.51
CA ARG A 242 -1.31 -15.48 -15.88
C ARG A 242 0.08 -16.02 -16.26
N ALA A 243 0.48 -15.90 -17.53
CA ALA A 243 1.78 -16.37 -18.00
C ALA A 243 2.96 -15.57 -17.42
N SER A 244 2.81 -14.26 -17.25
CA SER A 244 3.86 -13.42 -16.66
C SER A 244 4.00 -13.67 -15.16
N ILE A 245 2.90 -13.82 -14.43
CA ILE A 245 2.92 -14.25 -13.02
C ILE A 245 3.56 -15.63 -12.86
N GLU A 246 3.22 -16.60 -13.71
CA GLU A 246 3.82 -17.94 -13.63
C GLU A 246 5.35 -17.92 -13.88
N THR A 247 5.80 -17.11 -14.85
CA THR A 247 7.23 -16.94 -15.14
C THR A 247 7.96 -16.30 -13.98
N LEU A 248 7.40 -15.21 -13.45
CA LEU A 248 7.91 -14.49 -12.28
C LEU A 248 7.98 -15.40 -11.05
N ARG A 249 6.89 -16.11 -10.75
CA ARG A 249 6.76 -17.01 -9.60
C ARG A 249 7.82 -18.12 -9.63
N LYS A 250 8.04 -18.75 -10.78
CA LYS A 250 9.07 -19.79 -10.95
C LYS A 250 10.47 -19.26 -10.64
N ALA A 251 10.79 -18.07 -11.15
CA ALA A 251 12.08 -17.42 -10.89
C ALA A 251 12.23 -16.99 -9.42
N TYR A 252 11.16 -16.49 -8.81
CA TYR A 252 11.18 -15.89 -7.47
C TYR A 252 11.21 -16.90 -6.35
N LEU A 253 10.32 -17.89 -6.40
CA LEU A 253 10.10 -18.84 -5.31
C LEU A 253 11.00 -20.08 -5.37
N GLY A 254 11.55 -20.38 -6.55
CA GLY A 254 12.22 -21.67 -6.77
C GLY A 254 11.27 -22.84 -6.46
N SER A 255 11.60 -23.65 -5.46
CA SER A 255 10.78 -24.79 -5.02
C SER A 255 9.72 -24.45 -3.96
N ARG A 256 9.67 -23.20 -3.47
CA ARG A 256 8.70 -22.78 -2.44
C ARG A 256 7.27 -22.78 -3.00
N SER A 257 6.31 -23.13 -2.14
CA SER A 257 4.89 -23.09 -2.49
C SER A 257 4.45 -21.66 -2.84
N PRO A 258 3.66 -21.46 -3.91
CA PRO A 258 3.13 -20.15 -4.22
C PRO A 258 2.01 -19.68 -3.30
N SER A 259 1.49 -20.57 -2.45
CA SER A 259 0.57 -20.22 -1.36
C SER A 259 1.27 -20.10 0.00
N ASP A 260 2.60 -20.02 0.02
CA ASP A 260 3.35 -19.85 1.26
C ASP A 260 3.06 -18.46 1.88
N PRO A 261 2.57 -18.40 3.13
CA PRO A 261 2.18 -17.14 3.77
C PRO A 261 3.33 -16.19 4.06
N GLN A 262 4.60 -16.59 3.86
CA GLN A 262 5.77 -15.71 3.98
C GLN A 262 6.23 -15.10 2.65
N ALA A 263 5.52 -15.40 1.55
CA ALA A 263 5.80 -14.87 0.22
C ALA A 263 4.53 -14.36 -0.49
N SER A 264 3.35 -14.81 -0.06
CA SER A 264 2.06 -14.38 -0.59
C SER A 264 1.19 -13.89 0.57
N PRO A 265 1.15 -12.57 0.81
CA PRO A 265 0.41 -11.95 1.91
C PRO A 265 -1.06 -12.35 2.00
N LEU A 266 -1.68 -12.74 0.89
CA LEU A 266 -3.06 -13.25 0.90
C LEU A 266 -3.25 -14.44 1.85
N TYR A 267 -2.23 -15.26 2.03
CA TYR A 267 -2.29 -16.45 2.90
C TYR A 267 -1.82 -16.18 4.33
N ALA A 268 -1.23 -15.01 4.61
CA ALA A 268 -0.73 -14.64 5.93
C ALA A 268 -1.84 -14.34 6.95
N ASP A 269 -1.52 -14.44 8.24
CA ASP A 269 -2.34 -13.90 9.32
C ASP A 269 -2.16 -12.37 9.39
N LEU A 270 -3.26 -11.62 9.38
CA LEU A 270 -3.26 -10.14 9.35
C LEU A 270 -3.67 -9.54 10.71
N THR A 271 -3.86 -10.34 11.75
CA THR A 271 -4.23 -9.80 13.07
C THR A 271 -3.14 -8.86 13.63
N GLY A 272 -3.54 -7.66 14.04
CA GLY A 272 -2.62 -6.64 14.55
C GLY A 272 -1.74 -6.00 13.46
N PHE A 273 -2.10 -6.12 12.18
CA PHE A 273 -1.49 -5.35 11.10
C PHE A 273 -1.89 -3.86 11.20
N PRO A 274 -1.01 -2.90 10.85
CA PRO A 274 -1.33 -1.47 10.89
C PRO A 274 -2.41 -1.10 9.85
N PRO A 275 -2.98 0.13 9.94
CA PRO A 275 -3.90 0.65 8.94
C PRO A 275 -3.37 0.46 7.51
N LEU A 276 -4.26 0.05 6.61
CA LEU A 276 -3.90 -0.38 5.26
C LEU A 276 -4.73 0.34 4.20
N LEU A 277 -4.05 1.04 3.29
CA LEU A 277 -4.63 1.55 2.05
C LEU A 277 -4.32 0.60 0.90
N LEU A 278 -5.36 0.22 0.17
CA LEU A 278 -5.27 -0.58 -1.05
C LEU A 278 -5.87 0.19 -2.21
N GLN A 279 -5.07 0.50 -3.23
CA GLN A 279 -5.55 1.08 -4.49
C GLN A 279 -5.42 0.04 -5.60
N VAL A 280 -6.43 -0.11 -6.44
CA VAL A 280 -6.37 -1.01 -7.61
C VAL A 280 -7.27 -0.48 -8.73
N GLY A 281 -6.87 -0.69 -9.98
CA GLY A 281 -7.65 -0.37 -11.17
C GLY A 281 -8.66 -1.47 -11.46
N SER A 282 -9.87 -1.09 -11.87
CA SER A 282 -10.91 -2.08 -12.18
C SER A 282 -10.61 -2.92 -13.42
N GLY A 283 -9.66 -2.49 -14.26
CA GLY A 283 -9.22 -3.20 -15.48
C GLY A 283 -8.07 -4.17 -15.24
N GLU A 284 -7.56 -4.28 -14.01
CA GLU A 284 -6.38 -5.09 -13.72
C GLU A 284 -6.70 -6.56 -13.48
N VAL A 285 -5.76 -7.44 -13.82
CA VAL A 285 -5.83 -8.84 -13.38
C VAL A 285 -5.59 -8.99 -11.87
N LEU A 286 -4.99 -7.99 -11.20
CA LEU A 286 -4.73 -7.94 -9.76
C LEU A 286 -5.89 -7.37 -8.92
N LEU A 287 -7.05 -7.12 -9.54
CA LEU A 287 -8.25 -6.67 -8.84
C LEU A 287 -8.61 -7.61 -7.68
N ASP A 288 -8.73 -8.91 -7.94
CA ASP A 288 -9.10 -9.87 -6.90
C ASP A 288 -8.00 -10.12 -5.87
N ASP A 289 -6.72 -10.00 -6.25
CA ASP A 289 -5.60 -10.02 -5.29
C ASP A 289 -5.80 -8.93 -4.22
N THR A 290 -6.24 -7.75 -4.65
CA THR A 290 -6.47 -6.60 -3.79
C THR A 290 -7.74 -6.78 -2.94
N LEU A 291 -8.87 -7.13 -3.57
CA LEU A 291 -10.15 -7.25 -2.87
C LEU A 291 -10.15 -8.38 -1.85
N ARG A 292 -9.57 -9.54 -2.19
CA ARG A 292 -9.47 -10.69 -1.28
C ARG A 292 -8.55 -10.40 -0.09
N LEU A 293 -7.44 -9.68 -0.31
CA LEU A 293 -6.59 -9.24 0.79
C LEU A 293 -7.33 -8.25 1.69
N ALA A 294 -8.05 -7.28 1.11
CA ALA A 294 -8.82 -6.30 1.86
C ALA A 294 -9.85 -6.97 2.77
N ASP A 295 -10.62 -7.93 2.25
CA ASP A 295 -11.61 -8.68 3.01
C ASP A 295 -10.98 -9.48 4.15
N LYS A 296 -9.85 -10.15 3.88
CA LYS A 296 -9.12 -10.89 4.91
C LYS A 296 -8.56 -9.97 6.00
N ALA A 297 -8.00 -8.84 5.62
CA ALA A 297 -7.48 -7.83 6.56
C ALA A 297 -8.60 -7.29 7.46
N ARG A 298 -9.77 -6.96 6.90
CA ARG A 298 -10.94 -6.53 7.66
C ARG A 298 -11.43 -7.62 8.63
N GLN A 299 -11.50 -8.87 8.18
CA GLN A 299 -11.87 -10.00 9.04
C GLN A 299 -10.88 -10.20 10.20
N ALA A 300 -9.61 -9.84 10.01
CA ALA A 300 -8.58 -9.86 11.04
C ALA A 300 -8.58 -8.62 11.96
N GLY A 301 -9.50 -7.67 11.77
CA GLY A 301 -9.66 -6.46 12.57
C GLY A 301 -8.76 -5.29 12.15
N VAL A 302 -8.21 -5.32 10.93
CA VAL A 302 -7.38 -4.23 10.40
C VAL A 302 -8.28 -3.08 9.90
N ASP A 303 -7.85 -1.83 10.12
CA ASP A 303 -8.45 -0.66 9.47
C ASP A 303 -8.04 -0.60 8.00
N VAL A 304 -8.97 -0.85 7.09
CA VAL A 304 -8.69 -1.02 5.66
C VAL A 304 -9.48 -0.05 4.81
N THR A 305 -8.77 0.85 4.13
CA THR A 305 -9.31 1.66 3.04
C THR A 305 -9.03 0.97 1.71
N THR A 306 -10.07 0.78 0.89
CA THR A 306 -9.92 0.25 -0.47
C THR A 306 -10.43 1.27 -1.47
N GLU A 307 -9.67 1.51 -2.53
CA GLU A 307 -10.05 2.40 -3.63
C GLU A 307 -9.94 1.63 -4.94
N ILE A 308 -11.08 1.42 -5.60
CA ILE A 308 -11.15 0.78 -6.91
C ILE A 308 -11.28 1.90 -7.95
N TRP A 309 -10.27 2.05 -8.79
CA TRP A 309 -10.18 3.13 -9.77
C TRP A 309 -10.76 2.67 -11.12
N PRO A 310 -11.90 3.22 -11.58
CA PRO A 310 -12.58 2.73 -12.77
C PRO A 310 -11.72 2.87 -14.04
N GLY A 311 -11.54 1.76 -14.76
CA GLY A 311 -10.86 1.71 -16.05
C GLY A 311 -9.35 1.90 -16.00
N MET A 312 -8.73 1.96 -14.82
CA MET A 312 -7.28 2.09 -14.71
C MET A 312 -6.54 0.77 -14.99
N PRO A 313 -5.42 0.79 -15.75
CA PRO A 313 -4.54 -0.36 -15.97
C PRO A 313 -3.52 -0.51 -14.84
N HIS A 314 -2.74 -1.60 -14.83
CA HIS A 314 -1.67 -1.80 -13.85
C HIS A 314 -0.63 -0.67 -13.87
N GLN A 315 -0.15 -0.26 -12.68
CA GLN A 315 0.88 0.77 -12.50
C GLN A 315 0.53 2.17 -13.07
N TRP A 316 -0.76 2.51 -13.21
CA TRP A 316 -1.17 3.83 -13.69
C TRP A 316 -0.64 4.98 -12.84
N GLN A 317 -0.41 4.75 -11.53
CA GLN A 317 0.11 5.73 -10.58
C GLN A 317 1.50 6.25 -10.94
N LEU A 318 2.27 5.52 -11.77
CA LEU A 318 3.60 5.96 -12.20
C LEU A 318 3.58 7.18 -13.14
N PHE A 319 2.40 7.58 -13.62
CA PHE A 319 2.24 8.60 -14.67
C PHE A 319 1.44 9.84 -14.23
N PRO A 320 1.74 10.48 -13.09
CA PRO A 320 0.98 11.65 -12.60
C PRO A 320 1.14 12.89 -13.51
N SER A 321 2.11 12.89 -14.43
CA SER A 321 2.26 13.96 -15.44
C SER A 321 1.45 13.72 -16.73
N LEU A 322 0.89 12.53 -16.92
CA LEU A 322 0.17 12.13 -18.13
C LEU A 322 -1.31 11.83 -17.87
N LEU A 323 -1.63 11.33 -16.68
CA LEU A 323 -2.94 10.84 -16.28
C LEU A 323 -3.41 11.53 -15.00
N ASP A 324 -4.51 12.27 -15.09
CA ASP A 324 -5.02 13.09 -13.97
C ASP A 324 -5.43 12.20 -12.77
N ASP A 325 -5.93 11.00 -13.05
CA ASP A 325 -6.28 10.01 -12.01
C ASP A 325 -5.05 9.49 -11.25
N ALA A 326 -3.86 9.48 -11.87
CA ALA A 326 -2.62 9.13 -11.19
C ALA A 326 -2.17 10.24 -10.22
N ASP A 327 -2.36 11.51 -10.58
CA ASP A 327 -2.12 12.64 -9.66
C ASP A 327 -3.14 12.63 -8.50
N ARG A 328 -4.42 12.41 -8.79
CA ARG A 328 -5.46 12.25 -7.75
C ARG A 328 -5.17 11.07 -6.82
N SER A 329 -4.71 9.94 -7.36
CA SER A 329 -4.26 8.79 -6.57
C SER A 329 -3.12 9.19 -5.62
N SER A 330 -2.14 9.98 -6.09
CA SER A 330 -1.06 10.52 -5.25
C SER A 330 -1.59 11.40 -4.12
N GLN A 331 -2.61 12.23 -4.37
CA GLN A 331 -3.25 13.04 -3.33
C GLN A 331 -3.97 12.16 -2.29
N ASN A 332 -4.72 11.15 -2.71
CA ASN A 332 -5.37 10.20 -1.78
C ASN A 332 -4.35 9.45 -0.91
N ILE A 333 -3.24 9.02 -1.50
CA ILE A 333 -2.12 8.37 -0.79
C ILE A 333 -1.54 9.32 0.28
N ALA A 334 -1.32 10.57 -0.10
CA ALA A 334 -0.82 11.60 0.81
C ALA A 334 -1.79 11.90 1.96
N GLU A 335 -3.09 12.05 1.66
CA GLU A 335 -4.13 12.24 2.68
C GLU A 335 -4.15 11.09 3.69
N PHE A 336 -4.02 9.85 3.21
CA PHE A 336 -3.96 8.67 4.06
C PHE A 336 -2.70 8.67 4.92
N ALA A 337 -1.52 8.95 4.34
CA ALA A 337 -0.27 9.03 5.09
C ALA A 337 -0.31 10.12 6.17
N ILE A 338 -0.75 11.34 5.81
CA ILE A 338 -0.89 12.49 6.74
C ILE A 338 -1.83 12.16 7.89
N ARG A 339 -2.93 11.45 7.62
CA ARG A 339 -3.90 11.05 8.66
C ARG A 339 -3.28 10.12 9.71
N HIS A 340 -2.34 9.27 9.29
CA HIS A 340 -1.76 8.22 10.14
C HIS A 340 -0.41 8.60 10.76
N PHE A 341 0.32 9.57 10.22
CA PHE A 341 1.48 10.13 10.93
C PHE A 341 1.05 10.68 12.30
N ALA A 342 1.78 10.30 13.35
CA ALA A 342 1.54 10.83 14.69
C ALA A 342 1.82 12.34 14.78
N ASP A 343 2.82 12.82 14.03
CA ASP A 343 3.10 14.23 13.86
C ASP A 343 2.30 14.80 12.68
N LYS A 344 1.20 15.51 12.97
CA LYS A 344 0.36 16.10 11.92
C LYS A 344 0.98 17.41 11.43
N PRO A 345 0.95 17.71 10.12
CA PRO A 345 1.38 19.02 9.64
C PRO A 345 0.57 20.12 10.35
N GLN A 346 1.27 21.12 10.89
CA GLN A 346 0.64 22.32 11.43
C GLN A 346 0.07 23.13 10.26
N GLU A 347 -1.20 23.53 10.35
CA GLU A 347 -1.94 24.28 9.32
C GLU A 347 -1.28 25.62 8.93
#